data_AF-A0A932L143-F1
#
_entry.id   AF-A0A932L143-F1
#
_cell.length_a   1.000
_cell.length_b   1.000
_cell.length_c   1.000
_cell.angle_alpha   90.00
_cell.angle_beta   90.00
_cell.angle_gamma   90.00
#
_symmetry.space_group_name_H-M   'P 1'
#
loop_
_entity.id
_entity.type
_entity.pdbx_description
1 polymer ?
#
loop_
_entity_poly.entity_id
_entity_poly.type
_entity_poly.pdbx_seq_one_letter_code
_entity_poly.pdbx_strand_id
1 'polypeptide(L)' 'MAGQDEHLVNAFKLASTGDIDGAIQLYRDALIDRPQDDESAAFLGQLLMLKGDYHRGLTLHERRP' A
#
# COMPACT_ATOMS: atom_id res chain seq x y z
N MET A 1 16.37 8.12 12.55
CA MET A 1 15.44 8.23 11.41
C MET A 1 15.19 6.82 10.86
N ALA A 2 14.60 5.91 11.65
CA ALA A 2 14.47 4.49 11.29
C ALA A 2 13.01 4.00 11.20
N GLY A 3 12.02 4.82 11.58
CA GLY A 3 10.63 4.36 11.68
C GLY A 3 9.80 4.44 10.39
N GLN A 4 10.31 5.06 9.31
CA GLN A 4 9.52 5.25 8.08
C GLN A 4 9.70 4.10 7.07
N ASP A 5 10.92 3.56 6.94
CA ASP A 5 11.16 2.36 6.13
C ASP A 5 10.58 1.10 6.80
N GLU A 6 10.45 1.13 8.12
CA GLU A 6 9.89 0.04 8.92
C GLU A 6 8.41 -0.21 8.58
N HIS A 7 7.61 0.82 8.29
CA HIS A 7 6.22 0.66 7.88
C HIS A 7 6.09 -0.06 6.53
N LEU A 8 6.96 0.23 5.56
CA LEU A 8 6.95 -0.43 4.26
C LEU A 8 7.40 -1.89 4.37
N VAL A 9 8.46 -2.14 5.14
CA VAL A 9 8.95 -3.51 5.41
C VAL A 9 7.89 -4.33 6.14
N ASN A 10 7.20 -3.73 7.12
CA ASN A 10 6.11 -4.39 7.85
C ASN A 10 4.88 -4.63 6.95
N ALA A 11 4.49 -3.66 6.12
CA ALA A 11 3.39 -3.81 5.16
C ALA A 11 3.65 -4.95 4.18
N PHE A 12 4.87 -5.01 3.63
CA PHE A 12 5.30 -6.09 2.74
C PHE A 12 5.27 -7.46 3.44
N LYS A 13 5.71 -7.51 4.69
CA LYS A 13 5.69 -8.75 5.49
C LYS A 13 4.28 -9.22 5.79
N LEU A 14 3.36 -8.31 6.14
CA LEU A 14 1.95 -8.63 6.35
C LEU A 14 1.31 -9.15 5.06
N ALA A 15 1.55 -8.48 3.93
CA ALA A 15 1.08 -8.95 2.63
C ALA A 15 1.60 -10.36 2.29
N SER A 16 2.89 -10.61 2.54
CA SER A 16 3.52 -11.92 2.28
C SER A 16 3.03 -13.03 3.21
N THR A 17 2.51 -12.69 4.39
CA THR A 17 1.95 -13.65 5.36
C THR A 17 0.44 -13.83 5.20
N GLY A 18 -0.18 -13.11 4.26
CA GLY A 18 -1.62 -13.19 3.96
C GLY A 18 -2.48 -12.23 4.78
N ASP A 19 -1.90 -11.42 5.66
CA ASP A 19 -2.60 -10.32 6.33
C ASP A 19 -2.71 -9.11 5.38
N ILE A 20 -3.59 -9.26 4.40
CA ILE A 20 -3.83 -8.24 3.38
C ILE A 20 -4.42 -6.97 3.99
N ASP A 21 -5.25 -7.09 5.01
CA ASP A 21 -5.90 -5.95 5.66
C ASP A 21 -4.92 -5.11 6.47
N GLY A 22 -4.03 -5.76 7.23
CA GLY A 22 -2.95 -5.08 7.93
C GLY A 22 -1.98 -4.38 6.97
N ALA A 23 -1.62 -5.03 5.87
CA ALA A 23 -0.79 -4.43 4.84
C ALA A 23 -1.43 -3.19 4.19
N ILE A 24 -2.73 -3.26 3.85
CA ILE A 24 -3.49 -2.14 3.29
C ILE A 24 -3.47 -0.94 4.24
N GLN A 25 -3.64 -1.15 5.54
CA GLN A 25 -3.64 -0.06 6.51
C GLN A 25 -2.28 0.64 6.56
N LEU A 26 -1.19 -0.13 6.62
CA LEU A 26 0.16 0.44 6.67
C LEU A 26 0.51 1.22 5.39
N TYR A 27 0.15 0.72 4.21
CA TYR A 27 0.39 1.47 2.96
C TYR A 27 -0.49 2.73 2.86
N ARG A 28 -1.69 2.74 3.45
CA ARG A 28 -2.50 3.96 3.54
C ARG A 28 -1.86 4.99 4.47
N ASP A 29 -1.36 4.56 5.62
CA ASP A 29 -0.70 5.45 6.57
C ASP A 29 0.58 6.03 5.94
N ALA A 30 1.33 5.22 5.19
CA ALA A 30 2.49 5.69 4.42
C ALA A 30 2.11 6.78 3.39
N LEU A 31 0.97 6.63 2.70
CA LEU A 31 0.47 7.63 1.74
C LEU A 31 -0.13 8.88 2.39
N ILE A 32 -0.57 8.81 3.65
CA ILE A 32 -0.96 10.01 4.42
C ILE A 32 0.27 10.86 4.69
N ASP A 33 1.38 10.22 5.09
CA ASP A 33 2.64 10.91 5.37
C ASP A 33 3.36 11.37 4.10
N ARG A 34 3.30 10.57 3.03
CA ARG A 34 3.92 10.84 1.73
C ARG A 34 2.94 10.59 0.59
N PRO A 35 2.09 11.58 0.26
CA PRO A 35 1.08 11.43 -0.79
C PRO A 35 1.62 11.17 -2.20
N GLN A 36 2.92 11.36 -2.41
CA GLN A 36 3.61 11.18 -3.70
C GLN A 36 4.51 9.94 -3.71
N ASP A 37 4.36 9.04 -2.73
CA ASP A 37 5.10 7.77 -2.72
C ASP A 37 4.46 6.77 -3.69
N ASP A 38 4.99 6.74 -4.91
CA ASP A 38 4.56 5.85 -5.99
C ASP A 38 4.66 4.37 -5.62
N GLU A 39 5.63 4.00 -4.76
CA GLU A 39 5.82 2.62 -4.33
C GLU A 39 4.67 2.18 -3.42
N SER A 40 4.37 2.99 -2.40
CA SER A 40 3.22 2.77 -1.52
C SER A 40 1.88 2.75 -2.28
N ALA A 41 1.71 3.65 -3.25
CA ALA A 41 0.52 3.69 -4.09
C ALA A 41 0.37 2.42 -4.94
N ALA A 42 1.46 1.94 -5.55
CA ALA A 42 1.47 0.73 -6.36
C ALA A 42 1.20 -0.53 -5.54
N PHE A 43 1.77 -0.65 -4.33
CA PHE A 43 1.51 -1.80 -3.46
C PHE A 43 0.09 -1.78 -2.89
N LEU A 44 -0.42 -0.61 -2.48
CA LEU A 44 -1.81 -0.49 -2.04
C LEU A 44 -2.79 -0.87 -3.16
N GLY A 45 -2.53 -0.43 -4.40
CA GLY A 45 -3.34 -0.78 -5.56
C GLY A 45 -3.41 -2.29 -5.79
N GLN A 46 -2.26 -2.96 -5.77
CA GLN A 46 -2.17 -4.42 -5.91
C GLN A 46 -2.92 -5.18 -4.79
N LEU A 47 -2.78 -4.76 -3.53
CA LEU A 47 -3.46 -5.39 -2.41
C LEU A 47 -4.99 -5.21 -2.49
N LEU A 48 -5.45 -4.05 -2.93
CA LEU A 48 -6.88 -3.80 -3.16
C LEU A 48 -7.42 -4.69 -4.29
N MET A 49 -6.67 -4.86 -5.37
CA MET A 49 -7.03 -5.81 -6.44
C MET A 49 -7.08 -7.25 -5.94
N LEU A 50 -6.12 -7.67 -5.10
CA LEU A 50 -6.10 -9.01 -4.50
C LEU A 50 -7.31 -9.26 -3.60
N LYS A 51 -7.79 -8.22 -2.90
CA LYS A 51 -9.01 -8.25 -2.08
C LYS A 51 -10.32 -8.20 -2.92
N GLY A 52 -10.21 -7.97 -4.23
CA GLY A 52 -11.35 -7.81 -5.13
C GLY A 52 -11.92 -6.39 -5.19
N ASP A 53 -11.29 -5.41 -4.54
CA ASP A 53 -11.62 -3.97 -4.64
C ASP A 53 -10.92 -3.36 -5.87
N TYR A 54 -11.28 -3.86 -7.04
CA TYR A 54 -10.66 -3.48 -8.31
C TYR A 54 -10.86 -1.99 -8.64
N HIS A 55 -12.00 -1.41 -8.25
CA HIS A 55 -12.26 0.01 -8.50
C HIS A 55 -11.22 0.88 -7.80
N ARG A 56 -11.00 0.68 -6.49
CA ARG A 56 -10.00 1.47 -5.76
C ARG A 56 -8.57 1.11 -6.16
N GLY A 57 -8.31 -0.16 -6.47
CA GLY A 57 -7.01 -0.60 -6.97
C GLY A 57 -6.61 0.08 -8.28
N LEU A 58 -7.53 0.14 -9.25
CA LEU A 58 -7.31 0.78 -10.54
C LEU A 58 -7.12 2.30 -10.42
N THR A 59 -7.92 2.98 -9.57
CA THR A 59 -7.76 4.43 -9.35
C THR A 59 -6.34 4.77 -8.85
N LEU A 60 -5.72 3.92 -8.04
CA LEU A 60 -4.35 4.11 -7.57
C LEU A 60 -3.31 3.90 -8.68
N HIS A 61 -3.58 3.01 -9.64
CA HIS A 61 -2.70 2.81 -10.80
C HIS A 61 -2.86 3.89 -11.88
N GLU A 62 -4.06 4.43 -12.04
CA GLU A 62 -4.39 5.47 -13.03
C GLU A 62 -3.90 6.87 -12.61
N ARG A 63 -3.58 7.07 -11.32
CA ARG A 63 -3.07 8.32 -10.76
C ARG A 63 -1.59 8.61 -11.02
N ARG A 64 -0.95 7.92 -11.95
CA ARG A 64 0.44 8.21 -12.33
C ARG A 64 0.52 9.53 -13.13
N PRO A 65 1.37 10.49 -12.71
CA PRO A 65 1.66 11.70 -13.49
C PRO A 65 2.41 11.40 -14.79
#